data_AF-Q5UWK3-F1
#
_entry.id   AF-Q5UWK3-F1
#
_cell.length_a   1.000
_cell.length_b   1.000
_cell.length_c   1.000
_cell.angle_alpha   90.00
_cell.angle_beta   90.00
_cell.angle_gamma   90.00
#
_symmetry.space_group_name_H-M   'P 1'
#
loop_
_entity.id
_entity.type
_entity.pdbx_description
1 polymer ?
#
loop_
_entity_poly.entity_id
_entity_poly.type
_entity_poly.pdbx_seq_one_letter_code
_entity_poly.pdbx_strand_id
1 'polypeptide(L)'
;MLADVPSDATDDNLYVSALLRDVIPPAFVRLDDPDNESVVTKVMRLETDVNKIKLLVSLGRVARQDDFTADDLGSMEGALDTLNELDDNENIDQYIEAKLL
;
A
#
# COMPACT_ATOMS: atom_id res chain seq x y z
N MET A 1 2.63 -15.65 -19.84
CA MET A 1 3.56 -16.70 -19.39
C MET A 1 4.27 -16.16 -18.17
N LEU A 2 4.20 -16.88 -17.05
CA LEU A 2 4.87 -16.54 -15.80
C LEU A 2 6.38 -16.60 -16.06
N ALA A 3 7.10 -15.49 -15.95
CA ALA A 3 8.56 -15.54 -15.91
C ALA A 3 8.95 -16.24 -14.60
N ASP A 4 9.61 -17.40 -14.74
CA ASP A 4 10.12 -18.23 -13.65
C ASP A 4 10.86 -17.36 -12.64
N VAL A 5 10.30 -17.26 -11.44
CA VAL A 5 10.97 -16.64 -10.30
C VAL A 5 12.11 -17.59 -9.90
N PRO A 6 13.36 -17.12 -9.82
CA PRO A 6 14.49 -17.94 -9.41
C PRO A 6 14.22 -18.64 -8.06
N SER A 7 14.63 -19.90 -7.93
CA SER A 7 14.36 -20.72 -6.72
C SER A 7 15.05 -20.21 -5.45
N ASP A 8 15.97 -19.26 -5.59
CA ASP A 8 16.68 -18.57 -4.52
C ASP A 8 16.12 -17.16 -4.25
N ALA A 9 14.99 -16.81 -4.86
CA ALA A 9 14.33 -15.54 -4.59
C ALA A 9 13.89 -15.45 -3.13
N THR A 10 14.46 -14.48 -2.42
CA THR A 10 14.00 -14.07 -1.10
C THR A 10 12.73 -13.24 -1.21
N ASP A 11 12.01 -13.02 -0.10
CA ASP A 11 10.85 -12.12 -0.04
C ASP A 11 11.18 -10.72 -0.61
N ASP A 12 12.43 -10.29 -0.52
CA ASP A 12 12.89 -9.01 -1.07
C ASP A 12 12.90 -8.97 -2.61
N ASN A 13 13.21 -10.10 -3.26
CA ASN A 13 13.18 -10.22 -4.72
C ASN A 13 11.74 -10.22 -5.27
N LEU A 14 10.76 -10.59 -4.45
CA LEU A 14 9.33 -10.46 -4.77
C LEU A 14 8.89 -8.99 -4.78
N TYR A 15 9.45 -8.12 -3.93
CA TYR A 15 9.06 -6.71 -3.86
C TYR A 15 9.48 -5.89 -5.09
N VAL A 16 10.66 -6.14 -5.67
CA VAL A 16 11.10 -5.50 -6.92
C VAL A 16 10.19 -5.90 -8.08
N SER A 17 9.74 -7.16 -8.10
CA SER A 17 8.74 -7.62 -9.08
C SER A 17 7.35 -7.04 -8.82
N ALA A 18 6.98 -6.70 -7.59
CA ALA A 18 5.63 -6.19 -7.29
C ALA A 18 5.37 -4.82 -7.93
N LEU A 19 6.37 -3.92 -7.90
CA LEU A 19 6.32 -2.63 -8.60
C LEU A 19 6.26 -2.80 -10.13
N LEU A 20 6.86 -3.88 -10.67
CA LEU A 20 6.93 -4.17 -12.10
C LEU A 20 5.80 -5.07 -12.63
N ARG A 21 5.03 -5.74 -11.74
CA ARG A 21 3.93 -6.68 -12.07
C ARG A 21 2.54 -6.09 -11.82
N ASP A 22 2.40 -4.77 -11.99
CA ASP A 22 1.15 -4.02 -11.78
C ASP A 22 0.60 -4.04 -10.35
N VAL A 23 1.34 -4.53 -9.34
CA VAL A 23 0.77 -4.85 -8.01
C VAL A 23 0.29 -3.59 -7.29
N ILE A 24 0.96 -2.46 -7.53
CA ILE A 24 0.50 -1.16 -7.05
C ILE A 24 -0.30 -0.50 -8.18
N PRO A 25 -1.60 -0.20 -7.97
CA PRO A 25 -2.42 0.48 -8.96
C PRO A 25 -1.85 1.84 -9.37
N PRO A 26 -1.90 2.23 -10.65
CA PRO A 26 -1.49 3.57 -11.08
C PRO A 26 -2.21 4.71 -10.35
N ALA A 27 -3.42 4.47 -9.85
CA ALA A 27 -4.17 5.44 -9.04
C ALA A 27 -3.43 5.83 -7.75
N PHE A 28 -2.62 4.93 -7.18
CA PHE A 28 -1.92 5.17 -5.90
C PHE A 28 -0.75 6.14 -6.01
N VAL A 29 -0.32 6.46 -7.23
CA VAL A 29 0.78 7.42 -7.51
C VAL A 29 0.30 8.66 -8.26
N ARG A 30 -0.96 8.68 -8.69
CA ARG A 30 -1.53 9.84 -9.36
C ARG A 30 -1.87 10.91 -8.34
N LEU A 31 -1.67 12.15 -8.74
CA LEU A 31 -2.03 13.33 -7.98
C LEU A 31 -3.07 14.10 -8.78
N ASP A 32 -4.16 14.48 -8.12
CA ASP A 32 -5.17 15.37 -8.71
C ASP A 32 -4.71 16.84 -8.68
N ASP A 33 -3.86 17.19 -7.71
CA ASP A 33 -3.26 18.51 -7.53
C ASP A 33 -1.77 18.39 -7.14
N PRO A 34 -0.88 19.30 -7.58
CA PRO A 34 0.54 19.29 -7.18
C PRO A 34 0.80 19.29 -5.67
N ASP A 35 -0.09 19.86 -4.87
CA ASP A 35 0.05 19.94 -3.41
C ASP A 35 -0.57 18.74 -2.68
N ASN A 36 -1.21 17.80 -3.41
CA ASN A 36 -1.80 16.61 -2.82
C ASN A 36 -0.76 15.52 -2.52
N GLU A 37 -1.12 14.62 -1.59
CA GLU A 37 -0.36 13.42 -1.30
C GLU A 37 -0.99 12.21 -1.97
N SER A 38 -0.18 11.38 -2.62
CA SER A 38 -0.61 10.09 -3.15
C SER A 38 -0.71 9.04 -2.04
N VAL A 39 -1.46 7.95 -2.27
CA VAL A 39 -1.47 6.78 -1.37
C VAL A 39 -0.06 6.31 -1.03
N VAL A 40 0.86 6.28 -2.00
CA VAL A 40 2.26 5.91 -1.76
C VAL A 40 2.93 6.86 -0.78
N THR A 41 2.76 8.18 -0.98
CA THR A 41 3.31 9.19 -0.09
C THR A 41 2.78 9.05 1.33
N LYS A 42 1.46 8.85 1.48
CA LYS A 42 0.80 8.65 2.78
C LYS A 42 1.35 7.42 3.51
N VAL A 43 1.46 6.28 2.82
CA VAL A 43 2.03 5.05 3.41
C VAL A 43 3.49 5.24 3.84
N MET A 44 4.28 5.95 3.03
CA MET A 44 5.68 6.22 3.35
C MET A 44 5.85 7.15 4.56
N ARG A 45 4.87 8.02 4.83
CA ARG A 45 4.88 8.93 5.98
C ARG A 45 4.52 8.26 7.29
N LEU A 46 3.69 7.22 7.26
CA LEU A 46 3.27 6.51 8.48
C LEU A 46 4.48 6.12 9.34
N GLU A 47 4.43 6.37 10.64
CA GLU A 47 5.47 5.93 11.57
C GLU A 47 5.10 4.53 12.08
N THR A 48 5.66 3.50 11.45
CA THR A 48 5.31 2.08 11.70
C THR A 48 6.48 1.19 11.29
N ASP A 49 6.67 0.10 12.03
CA ASP A 49 7.69 -0.91 11.71
C ASP A 49 7.18 -1.92 10.67
N VAL A 50 5.90 -1.84 10.29
CA VAL A 50 5.32 -2.67 9.24
C VAL A 50 5.98 -2.39 7.88
N ASN A 51 6.26 -3.46 7.15
CA ASN A 51 6.81 -3.36 5.81
C ASN A 51 5.86 -2.59 4.86
N LYS A 52 6.28 -1.39 4.49
CA LYS A 52 5.54 -0.45 3.62
C LYS A 52 5.15 -1.04 2.28
N ILE A 53 6.02 -1.87 1.70
CA ILE A 53 5.73 -2.51 0.43
C ILE A 53 4.65 -3.58 0.61
N LYS A 54 4.70 -4.39 1.68
CA LYS A 54 3.62 -5.36 1.97
C LYS A 54 2.28 -4.65 2.14
N LEU A 55 2.26 -3.52 2.84
CA LEU A 55 1.06 -2.70 2.99
C LEU A 55 0.54 -2.20 1.63
N LEU A 56 1.39 -1.59 0.80
CA LEU A 56 1.01 -1.12 -0.54
C LEU A 56 0.50 -2.24 -1.45
N VAL A 57 1.12 -3.42 -1.38
CA VAL A 57 0.66 -4.60 -2.12
C VAL A 57 -0.72 -5.05 -1.65
N SER A 58 -0.98 -5.04 -0.35
CA SER A 58 -2.27 -5.44 0.19
C SER A 58 -3.38 -4.46 -0.18
N LEU A 59 -3.11 -3.16 -0.02
CA LEU A 59 -4.01 -2.10 -0.50
C LEU A 59 -4.27 -2.22 -2.00
N GLY A 60 -3.24 -2.52 -2.79
CA GLY A 60 -3.35 -2.76 -4.23
C GLY A 60 -4.20 -3.98 -4.61
N ARG A 61 -4.26 -5.02 -3.76
CA ARG A 61 -5.15 -6.17 -3.95
C ARG A 61 -6.61 -5.79 -3.73
N VAL A 62 -6.90 -4.96 -2.73
CA VAL A 62 -8.25 -4.43 -2.49
C VAL A 62 -8.69 -3.58 -3.68
N ALA A 63 -7.80 -2.72 -4.16
CA ALA A 63 -8.07 -1.82 -5.29
C ALA A 63 -8.23 -2.51 -6.67
N ARG A 64 -7.99 -3.83 -6.74
CA ARG A 64 -8.21 -4.66 -7.93
C ARG A 64 -9.54 -5.41 -7.92
N GLN A 65 -10.34 -5.25 -6.87
CA GLN A 65 -11.71 -5.80 -6.85
C GLN A 65 -12.56 -5.07 -7.90
N ASP A 66 -13.46 -5.81 -8.55
CA ASP A 66 -14.23 -5.33 -9.72
C ASP A 66 -15.13 -4.12 -9.43
N ASP A 67 -15.39 -3.82 -8.16
CA ASP A 67 -16.23 -2.74 -7.66
C ASP A 67 -15.45 -1.57 -7.03
N PHE A 68 -14.10 -1.55 -7.13
CA PHE A 68 -13.31 -0.47 -6.54
C PHE A 68 -13.50 0.85 -7.29
N THR A 69 -13.95 1.87 -6.57
CA THR A 69 -14.29 3.19 -7.09
C THR A 69 -13.34 4.29 -6.57
N ALA A 70 -13.51 5.51 -7.09
CA ALA A 70 -12.83 6.68 -6.55
C ALA A 70 -13.23 7.00 -5.11
N ASP A 71 -14.46 6.67 -4.70
CA ASP A 71 -14.92 6.86 -3.32
C ASP A 71 -14.24 5.86 -2.37
N ASP A 72 -13.98 4.64 -2.83
CA ASP A 72 -13.21 3.64 -2.08
C ASP A 72 -11.74 4.05 -1.94
N LEU A 73 -11.16 4.65 -2.99
CA LEU A 73 -9.83 5.24 -2.93
C LEU A 73 -9.76 6.38 -1.91
N GLY A 74 -10.72 7.31 -1.94
CA GLY A 74 -10.78 8.41 -0.96
C GLY A 74 -10.98 7.91 0.47
N SER A 75 -11.77 6.84 0.65
CA SER A 75 -11.94 6.18 1.96
C SER A 75 -10.63 5.55 2.46
N MET A 76 -9.86 4.94 1.56
CA MET A 76 -8.54 4.37 1.88
C MET A 76 -7.54 5.47 2.26
N GLU A 77 -7.51 6.59 1.52
CA GLU A 77 -6.65 7.73 1.84
C GLU A 77 -6.99 8.35 3.20
N GLY A 78 -8.28 8.51 3.51
CA GLY A 78 -8.73 9.00 4.81
C GLY A 78 -8.40 8.04 5.96
N ALA A 79 -8.42 6.73 5.73
CA ALA A 79 -7.98 5.75 6.72
C ALA A 79 -6.47 5.85 6.98
N LEU A 80 -5.65 6.08 5.94
CA LEU A 80 -4.21 6.29 6.09
C LEU A 80 -3.90 7.61 6.82
N ASP A 81 -4.66 8.68 6.56
CA ASP A 81 -4.53 9.92 7.32
C ASP A 81 -4.86 9.71 8.80
N THR A 82 -5.94 8.98 9.09
CA THR A 82 -6.31 8.63 10.48
C THR A 82 -5.19 7.85 11.17
N LEU A 83 -4.58 6.87 10.48
CA LEU A 83 -3.45 6.12 11.04
C LEU A 83 -2.23 7.00 11.30
N ASN A 84 -1.98 8.00 10.45
CA ASN A 84 -0.86 8.93 10.60
C ASN A 84 -1.07 9.93 11.74
N GLU A 85 -2.30 10.15 12.19
CA GLU A 85 -2.62 11.00 13.34
C GLU A 85 -2.53 10.26 14.68
N LEU A 86 -2.37 8.93 14.66
CA LEU A 86 -2.15 8.16 15.87
C LEU A 86 -0.71 8.32 16.34
N ASP A 87 -0.51 8.91 17.52
CA ASP A 87 0.82 9.11 18.12
C ASP A 87 1.47 7.81 18.67
N ASP A 88 0.82 6.66 18.52
CA ASP A 88 1.26 5.38 19.10
C ASP A 88 1.53 4.32 18.02
N ASN A 89 2.81 4.19 17.68
CA ASN A 89 3.31 3.24 16.66
C ASN A 89 2.90 1.79 16.96
N GLU A 90 2.81 1.38 18.23
CA GLU A 90 2.46 0.01 18.59
C GLU A 90 0.99 -0.30 18.25
N ASN A 91 0.11 0.70 18.38
CA ASN A 91 -1.29 0.59 17.96
C ASN A 91 -1.44 0.63 16.44
N ILE A 92 -0.61 1.41 15.74
CA ILE A 92 -0.59 1.46 14.27
C ILE A 92 -0.18 0.11 13.70
N ASP A 93 0.91 -0.47 14.20
CA ASP A 93 1.44 -1.76 13.75
C ASP A 93 0.40 -2.87 13.91
N GLN A 94 -0.19 -2.99 15.11
CA GLN A 94 -1.23 -3.99 15.38
C GLN A 94 -2.45 -3.80 14.49
N TYR A 95 -2.87 -2.57 14.22
CA TYR A 95 -3.99 -2.30 13.35
C TYR A 95 -3.69 -2.74 11.91
N ILE A 96 -2.52 -2.37 11.38
CA ILE A 96 -2.12 -2.72 10.03
C ILE A 96 -2.02 -4.25 9.89
N GLU A 97 -1.38 -4.93 10.85
CA GLU A 97 -1.26 -6.40 10.83
C GLU A 97 -2.61 -7.10 10.94
N ALA A 98 -3.53 -6.60 11.75
CA ALA A 98 -4.83 -7.27 11.97
C ALA A 98 -5.87 -7.00 10.87
N LYS A 99 -5.75 -5.89 10.14
CA LYS A 99 -6.79 -5.43 9.22
C LYS A 99 -6.35 -5.32 7.77
N LEU A 100 -5.05 -5.13 7.52
CA LEU A 100 -4.53 -4.79 6.20
C LEU A 100 -3.49 -5.79 5.70
N LEU A 101 -2.99 -6.73 6.50
CA LEU A 101 -2.06 -7.78 6.07
C LEU A 101 -2.67 -9.18 6.25
#